data_AF-A0A1H0T136-F1
#
_entry.id   AF-A0A1H0T136-F1
#
_cell.length_a   1.000
_cell.length_b   1.000
_cell.length_c   1.000
_cell.angle_alpha   90.00
_cell.angle_beta   90.00
_cell.angle_gamma   90.00
#
_symmetry.space_group_name_H-M   'P 1'
#
loop_
_entity.id
_entity.type
_entity.pdbx_description
1 polymer ?
#
loop_
_entity_poly.entity_id
_entity_poly.type
_entity_poly.pdbx_seq_one_letter_code
_entity_poly.pdbx_strand_id
1 'polypeptide(L)'
;MKLIVSALAALFLLIGCQQNVNHEFNDVSIQDQEGNVIVSSSDFEEASIQEGQNRVLVNVNFKNSDTPKEMTENHLNEKVYIYLGDEKIASPTIRKVIDRDSMQIAGDYTREEAEQFVDYIN
;
A
#
# COMPACT_ATOMS: atom_id res chain seq x y z
N MET A 1 -21.95 0.88 -60.08
CA MET A 1 -20.47 0.96 -60.06
C MET A 1 -20.05 2.42 -60.22
N LYS A 2 -19.65 3.08 -59.12
CA LYS A 2 -18.72 4.22 -59.03
C LYS A 2 -18.66 4.68 -57.56
N LEU A 3 -17.54 4.38 -56.94
CA LEU A 3 -17.08 4.85 -55.62
C LEU A 3 -16.57 6.28 -55.79
N ILE A 4 -16.94 7.23 -54.90
CA ILE A 4 -16.03 8.30 -54.42
C ILE A 4 -16.38 8.65 -52.96
N VAL A 5 -15.30 8.81 -52.20
CA VAL A 5 -15.06 9.02 -50.76
C VAL A 5 -15.51 10.41 -50.26
N SER A 6 -16.00 10.49 -49.01
CA SER A 6 -15.85 11.66 -48.11
C SER A 6 -16.21 11.22 -46.68
N ALA A 7 -15.27 10.91 -45.79
CA ALA A 7 -14.49 11.80 -44.92
C ALA A 7 -15.34 12.67 -43.96
N LEU A 8 -14.90 12.72 -42.69
CA LEU A 8 -15.40 13.47 -41.51
C LEU A 8 -16.61 12.86 -40.78
N ALA A 9 -16.62 12.69 -39.45
CA ALA A 9 -15.61 12.86 -38.42
C ALA A 9 -16.05 11.98 -37.24
N ALA A 10 -15.29 10.92 -36.95
CA ALA A 10 -15.40 10.24 -35.67
C ALA A 10 -14.73 11.12 -34.62
N LEU A 11 -15.46 12.13 -34.13
CA LEU A 11 -15.07 12.89 -32.96
C LEU A 11 -15.46 12.08 -31.72
N PHE A 12 -14.84 10.90 -31.56
CA PHE A 12 -14.72 10.33 -30.23
C PHE A 12 -13.82 11.29 -29.48
N LEU A 13 -14.44 12.16 -28.68
CA LEU A 13 -13.78 12.79 -27.57
C LEU A 13 -13.28 11.65 -26.68
N LEU A 14 -12.07 11.18 -26.99
CA LEU A 14 -11.15 10.70 -25.99
C LEU A 14 -10.91 11.92 -25.09
N ILE A 15 -11.89 12.18 -24.22
CA ILE A 15 -11.60 12.68 -22.89
C ILE A 15 -10.76 11.55 -22.33
N GLY A 16 -9.46 11.60 -22.64
CA GLY A 16 -8.47 10.94 -21.84
C GLY A 16 -8.80 11.41 -20.45
N CYS A 17 -9.29 10.50 -19.63
CA CYS A 17 -9.21 10.63 -18.20
C CYS A 17 -7.73 10.76 -17.90
N GLN A 18 -7.15 11.95 -18.10
CA GLN A 18 -5.97 12.36 -17.39
C GLN A 18 -6.48 12.71 -15.99
N GLN A 19 -6.98 11.67 -15.30
CA GLN A 19 -7.29 11.75 -13.90
C GLN A 19 -5.92 11.80 -13.25
N ASN A 20 -5.44 13.02 -13.09
CA ASN A 20 -4.49 13.35 -12.05
C ASN A 20 -5.27 13.20 -10.74
N VAL A 21 -5.55 11.95 -10.37
CA VAL A 21 -6.10 11.61 -9.08
C VAL A 21 -4.94 11.84 -8.13
N ASN A 22 -4.93 13.01 -7.49
CA ASN A 22 -4.40 13.08 -6.14
C ASN A 22 -5.21 12.05 -5.36
N HIS A 23 -4.68 10.83 -5.22
CA HIS A 23 -5.25 9.85 -4.33
C HIS A 23 -5.04 10.39 -2.92
N GLU A 24 -6.07 11.07 -2.41
CA GLU A 24 -6.15 11.40 -1.00
C GLU A 24 -6.51 10.08 -0.30
N PHE A 25 -5.47 9.34 0.09
CA PHE A 25 -5.64 8.10 0.83
C PHE A 25 -6.17 8.43 2.23
N ASN A 26 -7.16 7.68 2.66
CA ASN A 26 -7.89 7.91 3.90
C ASN A 26 -7.63 6.84 4.95
N ASP A 27 -6.95 5.75 4.61
CA ASP A 27 -6.52 4.70 5.54
C ASP A 27 -5.26 3.98 5.10
N VAL A 28 -4.62 3.32 6.06
CA VAL A 28 -3.59 2.31 5.92
C VAL A 28 -4.04 1.07 6.69
N SER A 29 -3.93 -0.10 6.06
CA SER A 29 -4.27 -1.36 6.71
C SER A 29 -3.30 -2.49 6.35
N ILE A 30 -3.16 -3.44 7.28
CA ILE A 30 -2.58 -4.75 7.01
C ILE A 30 -3.71 -5.76 7.09
N GLN A 31 -3.85 -6.56 6.03
CA GLN A 31 -4.91 -7.54 5.88
C GLN A 31 -4.34 -8.94 5.71
N ASP A 32 -5.06 -9.94 6.19
CA ASP A 32 -4.74 -11.35 5.98
C ASP A 32 -5.13 -11.84 4.58
N GLN A 33 -5.03 -13.15 4.34
CA GLN A 33 -5.34 -13.75 3.04
C GLN A 33 -6.84 -13.77 2.68
N GLU A 34 -7.70 -13.64 3.69
CA GLU A 34 -9.16 -13.63 3.54
C GLU A 34 -9.71 -12.20 3.37
N GLY A 35 -8.86 -11.19 3.60
CA GLY A 35 -9.22 -9.77 3.53
C GLY A 35 -9.67 -9.20 4.87
N ASN A 36 -9.43 -9.90 5.99
CA ASN A 36 -9.70 -9.36 7.31
C ASN A 36 -8.62 -8.33 7.66
N VAL A 37 -9.04 -7.17 8.18
CA VAL A 37 -8.11 -6.16 8.71
C VAL A 37 -7.55 -6.64 10.04
N ILE A 38 -6.24 -6.89 10.09
CA ILE A 38 -5.52 -7.35 11.29
C ILE A 38 -4.69 -6.25 11.95
N VAL A 39 -4.38 -5.20 11.20
CA VAL A 39 -3.82 -3.93 11.71
C VAL A 39 -4.45 -2.80 10.92
N SER A 40 -4.86 -1.76 11.62
CA SER A 40 -5.45 -0.55 11.06
C SER A 40 -4.57 0.66 11.34
N SER A 41 -4.91 1.77 10.68
CA SER A 41 -4.24 3.06 10.86
C SER A 41 -4.15 3.51 12.31
N SER A 42 -5.18 3.22 13.11
CA SER A 42 -5.23 3.61 14.51
C SER A 42 -4.22 2.89 15.40
N ASP A 43 -3.68 1.76 14.97
CA ASP A 43 -2.75 0.92 15.74
C ASP A 43 -1.30 1.41 15.66
N PHE A 44 -0.98 2.22 14.65
CA PHE A 44 0.34 2.82 14.47
C PHE A 44 0.51 4.04 15.38
N GLU A 45 1.70 4.21 15.94
CA GLU A 45 2.11 5.41 16.67
C GLU A 45 2.83 6.40 15.75
N GLU A 46 3.79 5.90 14.96
CA GLU A 46 4.58 6.69 14.02
C GLU A 46 5.12 5.79 12.89
N ALA A 47 5.45 6.41 11.76
CA ALA A 47 6.14 5.74 10.66
C ALA A 47 7.29 6.60 10.13
N SER A 48 8.30 5.94 9.55
CA SER A 48 9.44 6.63 8.94
C SER A 48 10.01 5.87 7.74
N ILE A 49 10.61 6.63 6.82
CA ILE A 49 11.37 6.07 5.72
C ILE A 49 12.81 5.79 6.17
N GLN A 50 13.28 4.60 5.83
CA GLN A 50 14.70 4.25 5.85
C GLN A 50 15.19 3.99 4.43
N GLU A 51 16.14 4.81 3.98
CA GLU A 51 16.82 4.63 2.71
C GLU A 51 17.77 3.42 2.79
N GLY A 52 17.51 2.41 1.96
CA GLY A 52 18.41 1.28 1.71
C GLY A 52 19.22 1.49 0.43
N GLN A 53 20.26 0.67 0.22
CA GLN A 53 21.16 0.83 -0.93
C GLN A 53 20.44 0.76 -2.30
N ASN A 54 19.38 -0.04 -2.42
CA ASN A 54 18.63 -0.25 -3.67
C ASN A 54 17.11 -0.22 -3.49
N ARG A 55 16.61 0.08 -2.29
CA ARG A 55 15.18 0.07 -1.99
C ARG A 55 14.88 0.96 -0.79
N VAL A 56 13.69 1.55 -0.80
CA VAL A 56 13.10 2.21 0.36
C VAL A 56 12.52 1.14 1.29
N LEU A 57 12.65 1.37 2.59
CA LEU A 57 12.05 0.56 3.64
C LEU A 57 11.18 1.47 4.50
N VAL A 58 10.02 1.00 4.91
CA VAL A 58 9.15 1.71 5.84
C VAL A 58 9.31 1.07 7.22
N ASN A 59 9.70 1.87 8.21
CA ASN A 59 9.69 1.46 9.61
C ASN A 59 8.41 1.98 10.25
N VAL A 60 7.74 1.13 11.02
CA VAL A 60 6.51 1.46 11.74
C VAL A 60 6.66 1.12 13.21
N ASN A 61 6.19 2.01 14.07
CA ASN A 61 6.07 1.79 15.51
C ASN A 61 4.59 1.72 15.88
N PHE A 62 4.26 0.89 16.86
CA PHE A 62 2.89 0.59 17.27
C PHE A 62 2.56 1.22 18.61
N LYS A 63 1.32 1.67 18.77
CA LYS A 63 0.80 2.19 20.05
C LYS A 63 0.78 1.11 21.14
N ASN A 64 0.42 -0.10 20.74
CA ASN A 64 0.44 -1.27 21.60
C ASN A 64 1.65 -2.15 21.21
N SER A 65 2.54 -2.39 22.17
CA SER A 65 3.75 -3.20 21.96
C SER A 65 3.45 -4.66 21.61
N ASP A 66 2.25 -5.16 21.94
CA ASP A 66 1.86 -6.55 21.66
C ASP A 66 1.33 -6.73 20.23
N THR A 67 0.93 -5.66 19.54
CA THR A 67 0.33 -5.77 18.19
C THR A 67 1.23 -6.49 17.18
N PRO A 68 2.53 -6.15 17.02
CA PRO A 68 3.42 -6.88 16.12
C PRO A 68 3.56 -8.36 16.46
N LYS A 69 3.60 -8.68 17.76
CA LYS A 69 3.75 -10.04 18.23
C LYS A 69 2.51 -10.85 17.88
N GLU A 70 1.33 -10.39 18.30
CA GLU A 70 0.06 -11.07 18.06
C GLU A 70 -0.18 -11.31 16.57
N MET A 71 0.01 -10.30 15.73
CA MET A 71 -0.21 -10.45 14.29
C MET A 71 0.80 -11.43 13.66
N THR A 72 2.07 -11.42 14.10
CA THR A 72 3.09 -12.29 13.50
C THR A 72 3.07 -13.72 14.02
N GLU A 73 2.56 -13.94 15.24
CA GLU A 73 2.28 -15.27 15.79
C GLU A 73 1.09 -15.91 15.07
N ASN A 74 0.00 -15.17 14.91
CA ASN A 74 -1.24 -15.68 14.31
C ASN A 74 -1.12 -15.96 12.81
N HIS A 75 -0.26 -15.21 12.10
CA HIS A 75 -0.10 -15.30 10.65
C HIS A 75 1.30 -15.77 10.22
N LEU A 76 1.98 -16.57 11.06
CA LEU A 76 3.32 -17.06 10.76
C LEU A 76 3.34 -17.95 9.49
N ASN A 77 4.27 -17.67 8.58
CA ASN A 77 4.40 -18.28 7.24
C ASN A 77 3.30 -17.91 6.25
N GLU A 78 2.39 -17.01 6.62
CA GLU A 78 1.33 -16.53 5.74
C GLU A 78 1.76 -15.26 5.01
N LYS A 79 1.13 -15.02 3.86
CA LYS A 79 1.23 -13.74 3.17
C LYS A 79 0.20 -12.80 3.78
N VAL A 80 0.64 -11.58 4.10
CA VAL A 80 -0.25 -10.47 4.43
C VAL A 80 -0.19 -9.44 3.32
N TYR A 81 -1.20 -8.59 3.26
CA TYR A 81 -1.33 -7.54 2.26
C TYR A 81 -1.37 -6.20 2.96
N ILE A 82 -0.62 -5.24 2.43
CA ILE A 82 -0.56 -3.90 3.00
C ILE A 82 -1.19 -2.97 1.99
N TYR A 83 -2.16 -2.21 2.48
CA TYR A 83 -2.97 -1.31 1.69
C TYR A 83 -2.78 0.13 2.14
N LEU A 84 -2.82 1.03 1.16
CA LEU A 84 -2.94 2.47 1.30
C LEU A 84 -4.25 2.86 0.58
N GLY A 85 -5.30 3.15 1.34
CA GLY A 85 -6.67 3.14 0.84
C GLY A 85 -7.03 1.80 0.22
N ASP A 86 -7.54 1.84 -1.02
CA ASP A 86 -7.85 0.65 -1.82
C ASP A 86 -6.63 0.06 -2.55
N GLU A 87 -5.46 0.73 -2.50
CA GLU A 87 -4.27 0.33 -3.25
C GLU A 87 -3.38 -0.62 -2.46
N LYS A 88 -3.12 -1.80 -3.01
CA LYS A 88 -2.21 -2.78 -2.40
C LYS A 88 -0.76 -2.46 -2.76
N ILE A 89 -0.04 -1.91 -1.80
CA ILE A 89 1.35 -1.45 -1.98
C ILE A 89 2.39 -2.52 -1.61
N ALA A 90 2.03 -3.52 -0.79
CA ALA A 90 2.94 -4.61 -0.46
C ALA A 90 2.24 -5.95 -0.17
N SER A 91 3.00 -7.03 -0.27
CA SER A 91 2.51 -8.39 -0.07
C SER A 91 3.54 -9.32 0.60
N PRO A 92 4.11 -8.93 1.76
CA PRO A 92 5.18 -9.69 2.40
C PRO A 92 4.67 -11.02 2.98
N THR A 93 5.58 -11.98 3.13
CA THR A 93 5.34 -13.18 3.93
C THR A 93 5.92 -12.99 5.32
N ILE A 94 5.13 -13.27 6.37
CA ILE A 94 5.60 -13.25 7.74
C ILE A 94 6.48 -14.47 7.97
N ARG A 95 7.77 -14.26 8.21
CA ARG A 95 8.76 -15.34 8.36
C ARG A 95 9.25 -15.55 9.79
N LYS A 96 8.96 -14.61 10.68
CA LYS A 96 9.38 -14.64 12.07
C LYS A 96 8.36 -13.90 12.93
N VAL A 97 8.24 -14.35 14.17
CA VAL A 97 7.56 -13.59 15.22
C VAL A 97 8.39 -12.37 15.58
N ILE A 98 7.73 -11.22 15.74
CA ILE A 98 8.36 -9.96 16.12
C ILE A 98 7.91 -9.59 17.53
N ASP A 99 8.79 -9.82 18.50
CA ASP A 99 8.58 -9.50 19.92
C ASP A 99 9.16 -8.11 20.25
N ARG A 100 8.72 -7.10 19.50
CA ARG A 100 9.08 -5.68 19.62
C ARG A 100 7.89 -4.82 19.21
N ASP A 101 7.88 -3.58 19.68
CA ASP A 101 6.89 -2.55 19.34
C ASP A 101 7.02 -1.95 17.94
N SER A 102 7.97 -2.45 17.14
CA SER A 102 8.36 -1.87 15.86
C SER A 102 8.62 -2.94 14.82
N MET A 103 8.29 -2.62 13.56
CA MET A 103 8.48 -3.49 12.41
C MET A 103 9.04 -2.75 11.22
N GLN A 104 9.73 -3.49 10.36
CA GLN A 104 10.15 -3.01 9.05
C GLN A 104 9.32 -3.68 7.97
N ILE A 105 8.65 -2.87 7.17
CA ILE A 105 7.86 -3.28 6.04
C ILE A 105 8.72 -3.19 4.80
N ALA A 106 9.02 -4.34 4.21
CA ALA A 106 9.63 -4.45 2.90
C ALA A 106 8.55 -4.81 1.87
N GLY A 107 8.43 -4.03 0.80
CA GLY A 107 7.40 -4.23 -0.23
C GLY A 107 7.88 -3.95 -1.64
N ASP A 108 6.94 -4.08 -2.57
CA ASP A 108 7.10 -3.80 -3.99
C ASP A 108 6.62 -2.38 -4.34
N TYR A 109 6.36 -1.55 -3.33
CA TYR A 109 5.96 -0.16 -3.45
C TYR A 109 7.07 0.71 -4.07
N THR A 110 6.62 1.79 -4.70
CA THR A 110 7.41 2.93 -5.14
C THR A 110 7.83 3.79 -3.94
N ARG A 111 8.80 4.69 -4.14
CA ARG A 111 9.16 5.68 -3.10
C ARG A 111 7.96 6.56 -2.74
N GLU A 112 7.17 6.97 -3.73
CA GLU A 112 6.03 7.87 -3.53
C GLU A 112 4.94 7.21 -2.67
N GLU A 113 4.62 5.94 -2.92
CA GLU A 113 3.69 5.18 -2.06
C GLU A 113 4.23 5.00 -0.62
N ALA A 114 5.55 4.85 -0.46
CA ALA A 114 6.17 4.78 0.87
C ALA A 114 6.12 6.13 1.61
N GLU A 115 6.32 7.24 0.89
CA GLU A 115 6.18 8.60 1.41
C GLU A 115 4.73 8.87 1.84
N GLN A 116 3.77 8.53 0.99
CA GLN A 116 2.34 8.67 1.29
C GLN A 116 1.90 7.81 2.48
N PHE A 117 2.42 6.58 2.59
CA PHE A 117 2.20 5.75 3.76
C PHE A 117 2.69 6.45 5.04
N VAL A 118 3.91 6.99 5.03
CA VAL A 118 4.49 7.65 6.20
C VAL A 118 3.76 8.95 6.54
N ASP A 119 3.41 9.74 5.53
CA ASP A 119 2.66 10.99 5.70
C ASP A 119 1.25 10.76 6.25
N TYR A 120 0.61 9.63 5.91
CA TYR A 120 -0.71 9.31 6.44
C TYR A 120 -0.68 8.85 7.90
N ILE A 121 0.37 8.13 8.33
CA ILE A 121 0.48 7.63 9.70
C ILE A 121 0.82 8.74 10.71
N ASN A 122 1.55 9.78 10.29
CA ASN A 122 2.04 10.86 11.16
C ASN A 122 1.13 12.09 11.19
#